data_AF-A0A2E6D8C5-F1
#
_entry.id   AF-A0A2E6D8C5-F1
#
_cell.length_a   1.000
_cell.length_b   1.000
_cell.length_c   1.000
_cell.angle_alpha   90.00
_cell.angle_beta   90.00
_cell.angle_gamma   90.00
#
_symmetry.space_group_name_H-M   'P 1'
#
loop_
_entity.id
_entity.type
_entity.pdbx_description
1 polymer ?
#
loop_
_entity_poly.entity_id
_entity_poly.type
_entity_poly.pdbx_seq_one_letter_code
_entity_poly.pdbx_strand_id
1 'polypeptide(L)'
;MTQQLAPIRWIELGLPHPTDPERLIFLQADGPFALRRWYRHPEGEGEYHLDLDRRTEAGGLTGCLHCSHPELYTRKRFPRMLGGAIVFLAAVLAPFTHYISLAVAGLLDFLIYRSVPDEVVCYVCGSVHRGFRDEPHHPVFDRTIAERLTHGEKAVMGSPMREGGTAGAPDPEH
;
A
#
# COMPACT_ATOMS: atom_id res chain seq x y z
N MET A 1 -27.45 3.55 19.61
CA MET A 1 -26.25 3.08 18.88
C MET A 1 -26.35 3.56 17.44
N THR A 2 -25.89 4.78 17.19
CA THR A 2 -25.91 5.39 15.86
C THR A 2 -24.73 4.80 15.08
N GLN A 3 -25.02 3.88 14.15
CA GLN A 3 -24.02 3.43 13.19
C GLN A 3 -23.65 4.64 12.33
N GLN A 4 -22.52 5.25 12.65
CA GLN A 4 -21.90 6.27 11.86
C GLN A 4 -21.40 5.59 10.58
N LEU A 5 -22.24 5.63 9.55
CA LEU A 5 -21.87 5.28 8.18
C LEU A 5 -20.63 6.12 7.84
N ALA A 6 -19.46 5.46 7.88
CA ALA A 6 -18.22 6.05 7.41
C ALA A 6 -18.46 6.58 5.98
N PRO A 7 -17.92 7.75 5.62
CA PRO A 7 -18.07 8.28 4.27
C PRO A 7 -17.61 7.21 3.29
N ILE A 8 -18.26 7.17 2.12
CA ILE A 8 -18.01 6.23 1.03
C ILE A 8 -16.53 6.35 0.63
N ARG A 9 -15.66 5.62 1.32
CA ARG A 9 -14.26 5.48 0.98
C ARG A 9 -14.27 4.43 -0.11
N TRP A 10 -14.13 4.87 -1.35
CA TRP A 10 -13.87 3.95 -2.46
C TRP A 10 -12.68 3.06 -2.08
N ILE A 11 -12.80 1.78 -2.35
CA ILE A 11 -11.69 0.84 -2.21
C ILE A 11 -11.01 0.77 -3.57
N GLU A 12 -9.69 0.82 -3.56
CA GLU A 12 -8.87 0.68 -4.75
C GLU A 12 -7.88 -0.47 -4.52
N LEU A 13 -7.93 -1.48 -5.39
CA LEU A 13 -7.11 -2.68 -5.31
C LEU A 13 -6.22 -2.76 -6.57
N GLY A 14 -4.93 -2.52 -6.40
CA GLY A 14 -3.90 -2.71 -7.41
C GLY A 14 -3.46 -4.17 -7.44
N LEU A 15 -3.77 -4.88 -8.52
CA LEU A 15 -3.42 -6.30 -8.70
C LEU A 15 -2.31 -6.44 -9.75
N PRO A 16 -1.34 -7.35 -9.56
CA PRO A 16 -0.33 -7.62 -10.58
C PRO A 16 -0.98 -8.17 -11.85
N HIS A 17 -0.51 -7.72 -13.01
CA HIS A 17 -0.96 -8.22 -14.30
C HIS A 17 -0.44 -9.65 -14.51
N PRO A 18 -1.27 -10.59 -15.01
CA PRO A 18 -0.95 -12.02 -15.07
C PRO A 18 0.27 -12.33 -15.96
N THR A 19 0.45 -11.57 -17.04
CA THR A 19 1.60 -11.71 -17.96
C THR A 19 2.80 -10.84 -17.57
N ASP A 20 2.58 -9.80 -16.76
CA ASP A 20 3.60 -8.81 -16.42
C ASP A 20 3.41 -8.39 -14.95
N PRO A 21 4.05 -9.09 -13.99
CA PRO A 21 3.81 -8.85 -12.58
C PRO A 21 4.24 -7.46 -12.10
N GLU A 22 5.06 -6.73 -12.86
CA GLU A 22 5.45 -5.35 -12.52
C GLU A 22 4.34 -4.33 -12.83
N ARG A 23 3.48 -4.66 -13.79
CA ARG A 23 2.35 -3.81 -14.17
C ARG A 23 1.16 -4.07 -13.25
N LEU A 24 0.76 -3.05 -12.48
CA LEU A 24 -0.42 -3.12 -11.63
C LEU A 24 -1.68 -2.63 -12.36
N ILE A 25 -2.80 -3.33 -12.15
CA ILE A 25 -4.14 -2.95 -12.58
C ILE A 25 -4.95 -2.54 -11.36
N PHE A 26 -5.52 -1.33 -11.42
CA PHE A 26 -6.32 -0.80 -10.33
C PHE A 26 -7.80 -1.10 -10.56
N LEU A 27 -8.37 -1.89 -9.66
CA LEU A 27 -9.80 -2.12 -9.55
C LEU A 27 -10.37 -1.17 -8.51
N GLN A 28 -11.35 -0.37 -8.90
CA GLN A 28 -12.07 0.51 -7.99
C GLN A 28 -13.44 -0.10 -7.66
N ALA A 29 -13.76 -0.16 -6.37
CA ALA A 29 -15.04 -0.64 -5.88
C ALA A 29 -15.71 0.44 -5.02
N ASP A 30 -16.97 0.74 -5.33
CA ASP A 30 -17.76 1.74 -4.61
C ASP A 30 -18.23 1.17 -3.27
N GLY A 31 -17.49 1.51 -2.22
CA GLY A 31 -17.82 1.19 -0.83
C GLY A 31 -17.19 -0.11 -0.31
N PRO A 32 -17.20 -0.29 1.03
CA PRO A 32 -16.43 -1.34 1.68
C PRO A 32 -16.85 -2.76 1.31
N PHE A 33 -18.08 -2.98 0.79
CA PHE A 33 -18.62 -4.32 0.53
C PHE A 33 -18.87 -4.61 -0.96
N ALA A 34 -18.43 -3.74 -1.87
CA ALA A 34 -18.66 -3.92 -3.31
C ALA A 34 -17.63 -4.83 -4.00
N LEU A 35 -16.59 -5.29 -3.28
CA LEU A 35 -15.63 -6.25 -3.83
C LEU A 35 -16.29 -7.61 -4.03
N ARG A 36 -16.22 -8.11 -5.27
CA ARG A 36 -16.66 -9.46 -5.64
C ARG A 36 -15.55 -10.47 -5.30
N ARG A 37 -15.93 -11.72 -5.01
CA ARG A 37 -14.98 -12.85 -4.83
C ARG A 37 -14.22 -13.21 -6.11
N TRP A 38 -14.58 -12.62 -7.23
CA TRP A 38 -13.94 -12.80 -8.52
C TRP A 38 -13.91 -11.47 -9.25
N TYR A 39 -12.87 -11.28 -10.05
CA TYR A 39 -12.82 -10.19 -11.03
C TYR A 39 -12.43 -10.75 -12.39
N ARG A 40 -12.90 -10.08 -13.43
CA ARG A 40 -12.47 -10.34 -14.80
C ARG A 40 -11.37 -9.34 -15.15
N HIS A 41 -10.28 -9.85 -15.66
CA HIS A 41 -9.18 -9.01 -16.11
C HIS A 41 -9.65 -8.12 -17.28
N PRO A 42 -9.47 -6.79 -17.24
CA PRO A 42 -9.96 -5.90 -18.30
C PRO A 42 -9.26 -6.15 -19.64
N GLU A 43 -8.00 -6.60 -19.60
CA GLU A 43 -7.16 -6.83 -20.78
C GLU A 43 -6.92 -8.33 -21.07
N GLY A 44 -7.65 -9.25 -20.42
CA GLY A 44 -7.34 -10.68 -20.49
C GLY A 44 -8.53 -11.59 -20.32
N GLU A 45 -8.44 -12.79 -20.88
CA GLU A 45 -9.44 -13.85 -20.72
C GLU A 45 -9.13 -14.66 -19.45
N GLY A 46 -9.92 -14.45 -18.39
CA GLY A 46 -9.77 -15.19 -17.14
C GLY A 46 -10.56 -14.58 -15.99
N GLU A 47 -11.18 -15.44 -15.18
CA GLU A 47 -11.76 -15.07 -13.89
C GLU A 47 -10.74 -15.39 -12.80
N TYR A 48 -10.38 -14.36 -12.03
CA TYR A 48 -9.41 -14.46 -10.94
C TYR A 48 -10.15 -14.32 -9.62
N HIS A 49 -9.92 -15.25 -8.71
CA HIS A 49 -10.56 -15.25 -7.41
C HIS A 49 -9.81 -14.37 -6.42
N LEU A 50 -10.56 -13.55 -5.68
CA LEU A 50 -10.06 -12.76 -4.56
C LEU A 50 -10.41 -13.48 -3.26
N ASP A 51 -9.40 -13.67 -2.41
CA ASP A 51 -9.54 -14.24 -1.08
C ASP A 51 -10.08 -13.17 -0.11
N LEU A 52 -11.39 -12.97 -0.16
CA LEU A 52 -12.09 -12.04 0.75
C LEU A 52 -12.13 -12.53 2.19
N ASP A 53 -11.74 -13.79 2.47
CA ASP A 53 -11.73 -14.34 3.82
C ASP A 53 -10.54 -13.76 4.63
N ARG A 54 -9.56 -13.13 3.96
CA ARG A 54 -8.49 -12.31 4.57
C ARG A 54 -8.94 -10.90 4.98
N ARG A 55 -10.21 -10.55 4.79
CA ARG A 55 -10.77 -9.28 5.23
C ARG A 55 -11.48 -9.46 6.57
N THR A 56 -11.22 -8.58 7.54
CA THR A 56 -11.95 -8.59 8.80
C THR A 56 -13.38 -8.06 8.63
N GLU A 57 -14.30 -8.44 9.52
CA GLU A 57 -15.66 -7.87 9.56
C GLU A 57 -15.63 -6.35 9.77
N ALA A 58 -14.64 -5.87 10.51
CA ALA A 58 -14.37 -4.46 10.68
C ALA A 58 -13.94 -3.79 9.37
N GLY A 59 -13.42 -4.51 8.37
CA GLY A 59 -13.02 -3.99 7.07
C GLY A 59 -11.53 -3.68 6.92
N GLY A 60 -10.69 -4.18 7.84
CA GLY A 60 -9.24 -4.24 7.64
C GLY A 60 -8.80 -5.56 7.02
N LEU A 61 -7.49 -5.75 6.94
CA LEU A 61 -6.86 -6.87 6.23
C LEU A 61 -6.05 -7.72 7.20
N THR A 62 -6.15 -9.03 7.10
CA THR A 62 -5.26 -9.99 7.80
C THR A 62 -4.25 -10.61 6.84
N GLY A 63 -4.42 -10.38 5.53
CA GLY A 63 -3.59 -10.92 4.47
C GLY A 63 -3.99 -10.36 3.11
N CYS A 64 -3.18 -10.70 2.11
CA CYS A 64 -3.37 -10.26 0.74
C CYS A 64 -4.63 -10.86 0.12
N LEU A 65 -5.50 -10.04 -0.48
CA LEU A 65 -6.72 -10.51 -1.14
C LEU A 65 -6.45 -11.25 -2.46
N HIS A 66 -5.24 -11.14 -3.02
CA HIS A 66 -4.88 -11.76 -4.30
C HIS A 66 -4.18 -13.12 -4.12
N CYS A 67 -3.12 -13.17 -3.30
CA CYS A 67 -2.31 -14.38 -3.12
C CYS A 67 -2.50 -15.06 -1.75
N SER A 68 -3.41 -14.55 -0.90
CA SER A 68 -3.67 -15.03 0.47
C SER A 68 -2.48 -14.95 1.45
N HIS A 69 -1.35 -14.36 1.05
CA HIS A 69 -0.16 -14.26 1.89
C HIS A 69 -0.37 -13.28 3.05
N PRO A 70 0.00 -13.63 4.29
CA PRO A 70 -0.30 -12.82 5.47
C PRO A 70 0.71 -11.68 5.71
N GLU A 71 1.83 -11.66 4.99
CA GLU A 71 2.84 -10.58 5.05
C GLU A 71 2.44 -9.39 4.17
N LEU A 72 2.04 -8.31 4.83
CA LEU A 72 1.70 -7.01 4.26
C LEU A 72 2.49 -5.91 4.97
N TYR A 73 2.70 -4.76 4.32
CA TYR A 73 3.31 -3.59 4.94
C TYR A 73 2.58 -2.31 4.55
N THR A 74 2.63 -1.32 5.44
CA THR A 74 2.03 -0.02 5.22
C THR A 74 3.06 0.96 4.67
N ARG A 75 2.68 1.73 3.64
CA ARG A 75 3.50 2.84 3.11
C ARG A 75 2.62 4.03 2.73
N LYS A 76 3.20 5.23 2.76
CA LYS A 76 2.54 6.44 2.26
C LYS A 76 2.42 6.42 0.73
N ARG A 77 1.25 6.77 0.19
CA ARG A 77 1.04 6.96 -1.25
C ARG A 77 1.59 8.31 -1.73
N PHE A 78 2.84 8.63 -1.43
CA PHE A 78 3.43 9.90 -1.84
C PHE A 78 3.88 9.82 -3.32
N PRO A 79 3.29 10.59 -4.24
CA PRO A 79 3.68 10.55 -5.64
C PRO A 79 5.08 11.17 -5.80
N ARG A 80 6.10 10.31 -5.97
CA ARG A 80 7.50 10.74 -6.14
C ARG A 80 7.67 11.79 -7.24
N MET A 81 6.89 11.67 -8.33
CA MET A 81 6.88 12.67 -9.40
C MET A 81 6.41 14.05 -8.96
N LEU A 82 5.42 14.13 -8.06
CA LEU A 82 4.89 15.41 -7.58
C LEU A 82 5.93 16.12 -6.72
N GLY A 83 6.50 15.43 -5.72
CA GLY A 83 7.56 16.00 -4.88
C GLY A 83 8.79 16.39 -5.71
N GLY A 84 9.19 15.53 -6.67
CA GLY A 84 10.26 15.85 -7.61
C GLY A 84 9.99 17.09 -8.45
N ALA A 85 8.77 17.26 -8.96
CA ALA A 85 8.38 18.44 -9.74
C ALA A 85 8.38 19.73 -8.90
N ILE A 86 7.92 19.66 -7.65
CA ILE A 86 7.92 20.79 -6.71
C ILE A 86 9.37 21.24 -6.43
N VAL A 87 10.24 20.29 -6.06
CA VAL A 87 11.65 20.58 -5.80
C VAL A 87 12.36 21.11 -7.04
N PHE A 88 12.09 20.54 -8.21
CA PHE A 88 12.67 21.00 -9.47
C PHE A 88 12.28 22.45 -9.78
N LEU A 89 11.00 22.79 -9.69
CA LEU A 89 10.52 24.16 -9.91
C LEU A 89 11.16 25.12 -8.91
N ALA A 90 11.22 24.73 -7.63
CA ALA A 90 11.85 25.54 -6.59
C ALA A 90 13.35 25.75 -6.82
N ALA A 91 14.07 24.74 -7.32
CA ALA A 91 15.48 24.84 -7.67
C ALA A 91 15.72 25.82 -8.83
N VAL A 92 14.86 25.83 -9.84
CA VAL A 92 14.92 26.80 -10.95
C VAL A 92 14.68 28.23 -10.46
N LEU A 93 13.79 28.42 -9.49
CA LEU A 93 13.49 29.73 -8.89
C LEU A 93 14.49 30.15 -7.80
N ALA A 94 15.32 29.23 -7.29
CA ALA A 94 16.26 29.49 -6.19
C ALA A 94 17.22 30.68 -6.43
N PRO A 95 17.87 30.83 -7.61
CA PRO A 95 18.78 31.97 -7.83
C PRO A 95 18.07 33.33 -7.81
N PHE A 96 16.79 33.38 -8.16
CA PHE A 96 15.99 34.61 -8.16
C PHE A 96 15.38 34.94 -6.80
N THR A 97 15.28 33.96 -5.90
CA THR A 97 14.56 34.06 -4.63
C THR A 97 15.47 33.90 -3.40
N HIS A 98 16.78 33.98 -3.58
CA HIS A 98 17.77 33.74 -2.51
C HIS A 98 17.52 32.41 -1.77
N TYR A 99 17.19 31.35 -2.51
CA TYR A 99 16.89 30.00 -1.99
C TYR A 99 15.64 29.86 -1.11
N ILE A 100 14.86 30.92 -0.90
CA ILE A 100 13.60 30.86 -0.14
C ILE A 100 12.60 29.90 -0.81
N SER A 101 12.62 29.79 -2.14
CA SER A 101 11.80 28.84 -2.90
C SER A 101 11.96 27.40 -2.42
N LEU A 102 13.16 26.98 -2.02
CA LEU A 102 13.44 25.62 -1.53
C LEU A 102 12.84 25.39 -0.14
N ALA A 103 12.90 26.39 0.74
CA ALA A 103 12.27 26.31 2.06
C ALA A 103 10.74 26.16 1.93
N VAL A 104 10.14 26.95 1.03
CA VAL A 104 8.70 26.86 0.72
C VAL A 104 8.33 25.50 0.12
N ALA A 105 9.16 24.98 -0.79
CA ALA A 105 8.96 23.66 -1.38
C ALA A 105 9.02 22.54 -0.35
N GLY A 106 10.02 22.54 0.54
CA GLY A 106 10.11 21.54 1.61
C GLY A 106 8.93 21.58 2.58
N LEU A 107 8.44 22.79 2.91
CA LEU A 107 7.22 22.93 3.72
C LEU A 107 5.99 22.36 3.00
N LEU A 108 5.86 22.63 1.70
CA LEU A 108 4.75 22.13 0.89
C LEU A 108 4.80 20.59 0.75
N ASP A 109 5.98 20.02 0.51
CA ASP A 109 6.19 18.57 0.51
C ASP A 109 5.82 17.93 1.85
N PHE A 110 6.18 18.57 2.98
CA PHE A 110 5.80 18.10 4.31
C PHE A 110 4.27 18.11 4.51
N LEU A 111 3.59 19.18 4.09
CA LEU A 111 2.14 19.28 4.18
C LEU A 111 1.43 18.21 3.32
N ILE A 112 1.91 17.99 2.09
CA ILE A 112 1.39 16.92 1.22
C ILE A 112 1.67 15.55 1.82
N TYR A 113 2.90 15.30 2.28
CA TYR A 113 3.25 14.03 2.91
C TYR A 113 2.36 13.71 4.10
N ARG A 114 1.97 14.72 4.88
CA ARG A 114 1.07 14.56 6.03
C ARG A 114 -0.40 14.35 5.62
N SER A 115 -0.84 14.89 4.48
CA SER A 115 -2.22 14.74 4.00
C SER A 115 -2.48 13.47 3.18
N VAL A 116 -1.43 12.87 2.62
CA VAL A 116 -1.53 11.67 1.79
C VAL A 116 -1.94 10.45 2.64
N PRO A 117 -2.95 9.67 2.18
CA PRO A 117 -3.38 8.46 2.85
C PRO A 117 -2.36 7.33 2.69
N ASP A 118 -2.37 6.42 3.65
CA ASP A 118 -1.56 5.22 3.62
C ASP A 118 -2.15 4.15 2.68
N GLU A 119 -1.28 3.30 2.15
CA GLU A 119 -1.61 2.13 1.34
C GLU A 119 -0.91 0.89 1.89
N VAL A 120 -1.60 -0.25 1.84
CA VAL A 120 -1.08 -1.53 2.33
C VAL A 120 -0.64 -2.38 1.13
N VAL A 121 0.57 -2.92 1.17
CA VAL A 121 1.18 -3.62 0.03
C VAL A 121 1.61 -5.02 0.44
N CYS A 122 1.37 -6.01 -0.43
CA CYS A 122 1.84 -7.37 -0.22
C CYS A 122 3.32 -7.50 -0.55
N TYR A 123 4.10 -8.12 0.35
CA TYR A 123 5.52 -8.38 0.09
C TYR A 123 5.78 -9.35 -1.07
N VAL A 124 4.86 -10.28 -1.33
CA VAL A 124 5.08 -11.38 -2.28
C VAL A 124 4.63 -10.99 -3.70
N CYS A 125 3.36 -10.62 -3.87
CA CYS A 125 2.81 -10.35 -5.20
C CYS A 125 2.79 -8.86 -5.56
N GLY A 126 3.19 -7.97 -4.64
CA GLY A 126 3.20 -6.53 -4.88
C GLY A 126 1.82 -5.86 -4.99
N SER A 127 0.73 -6.59 -4.73
CA SER A 127 -0.62 -6.02 -4.78
C SER A 127 -0.80 -4.90 -3.75
N VAL A 128 -1.50 -3.85 -4.16
CA VAL A 128 -1.69 -2.61 -3.41
C VAL A 128 -3.14 -2.50 -2.97
N HIS A 129 -3.38 -2.34 -1.68
CA HIS A 129 -4.70 -2.30 -1.07
C HIS A 129 -4.93 -0.91 -0.48
N ARG A 130 -5.95 -0.19 -0.96
CA ARG A 130 -6.27 1.18 -0.56
C ARG A 130 -7.71 1.30 -0.13
N GLY A 131 -7.98 2.18 0.83
CA GLY A 131 -9.34 2.45 1.31
C GLY A 131 -9.84 1.47 2.38
N PHE A 132 -9.03 0.48 2.76
CA PHE A 132 -9.31 -0.43 3.87
C PHE A 132 -9.14 0.28 5.22
N ARG A 133 -9.69 -0.33 6.27
CA ARG A 133 -9.47 0.14 7.65
C ARG A 133 -8.09 -0.28 8.12
N ASP A 134 -7.51 0.56 8.98
CA ASP A 134 -6.14 0.38 9.46
C ASP A 134 -6.03 -0.73 10.52
N GLU A 135 -7.14 -1.31 10.99
CA GLU A 135 -7.15 -2.37 12.01
C GLU A 135 -7.50 -3.74 11.39
N PRO A 136 -6.63 -4.77 11.46
CA PRO A 136 -5.36 -4.77 12.18
C PRO A 136 -4.25 -4.01 11.44
N HIS A 137 -3.41 -3.32 12.22
CA HIS A 137 -2.33 -2.49 11.67
C HIS A 137 -1.21 -3.36 11.13
N HIS A 138 -0.74 -3.05 9.92
CA HIS A 138 0.45 -3.64 9.36
C HIS A 138 1.62 -2.68 9.53
N PRO A 139 2.79 -3.18 9.97
CA PRO A 139 3.96 -2.36 10.20
C PRO A 139 4.47 -1.72 8.91
N VAL A 140 5.32 -0.72 9.07
CA VAL A 140 6.08 -0.17 7.94
C VAL A 140 6.99 -1.21 7.28
N PHE A 141 7.49 -0.90 6.08
CA PHE A 141 8.34 -1.80 5.31
C PHE A 141 9.57 -2.26 6.12
N ASP A 142 9.71 -3.57 6.27
CA ASP A 142 10.83 -4.24 6.91
C ASP A 142 11.69 -4.95 5.84
N ARG A 143 12.96 -4.54 5.75
CA ARG A 143 13.91 -5.13 4.82
C ARG A 143 14.19 -6.60 5.12
N THR A 144 14.18 -7.02 6.37
CA THR A 144 14.44 -8.41 6.76
C THR A 144 13.36 -9.36 6.23
N ILE A 145 12.10 -8.93 6.26
CA ILE A 145 10.98 -9.69 5.68
C ILE A 145 11.14 -9.77 4.16
N ALA A 146 11.43 -8.65 3.50
CA ALA A 146 11.61 -8.60 2.05
C ALA A 146 12.78 -9.50 1.59
N GLU A 147 13.95 -9.39 2.23
CA GLU A 147 15.13 -10.20 1.89
C GLU A 147 14.87 -11.70 2.07
N ARG A 148 14.16 -12.08 3.14
CA ARG A 148 13.77 -13.47 3.41
C ARG A 148 12.83 -14.01 2.33
N LEU A 149 11.82 -13.24 1.94
CA LEU A 149 10.86 -13.68 0.91
C LEU A 149 11.52 -13.79 -0.47
N THR A 150 12.54 -12.99 -0.77
CA THR A 150 13.30 -13.10 -2.03
C THR A 150 14.32 -14.23 -2.03
N HIS A 151 15.05 -14.46 -0.92
CA HIS A 151 16.20 -15.37 -0.88
C HIS A 151 15.96 -16.70 -0.16
N GLY A 152 14.78 -16.89 0.45
CA GLY A 152 14.38 -18.13 1.12
C GLY A 152 15.32 -18.52 2.27
N GLU A 153 15.62 -19.82 2.40
CA GLU A 153 16.50 -20.37 3.45
C GLU A 153 17.94 -19.81 3.43
N LYS A 154 18.35 -19.16 2.34
CA LYS A 154 19.66 -18.50 2.24
C LYS A 154 19.70 -17.14 2.95
N ALA A 155 18.56 -16.60 3.38
CA ALA A 155 18.50 -15.42 4.22
C ALA A 155 18.82 -15.81 5.67
N VAL A 156 20.11 -15.88 6.00
CA VAL A 156 20.65 -16.42 7.27
C VAL A 156 20.34 -15.51 8.49
N MET A 157 19.72 -14.35 8.30
CA MET A 157 19.59 -13.35 9.37
C MET A 157 18.11 -13.01 9.67
N GLY A 158 17.70 -13.25 10.92
CA GLY A 158 16.46 -12.73 11.49
C GLY A 158 15.57 -13.79 12.15
N SER A 159 14.65 -13.33 13.00
CA SER A 159 13.62 -14.14 13.66
C SER A 159 12.77 -14.95 12.65
N PRO A 160 12.25 -16.12 13.03
CA PRO A 160 11.32 -16.87 12.18
C PRO A 160 10.08 -16.03 11.83
N MET A 161 9.43 -16.39 10.72
CA MET A 161 8.19 -15.77 10.28
C MET A 161 7.12 -15.90 11.36
N ARG A 162 6.35 -14.84 11.60
CA ARG A 162 5.31 -14.84 12.65
C ARG A 162 4.13 -15.71 12.23
N GLU A 163 3.56 -16.44 13.19
CA GLU A 163 2.27 -17.11 12.98
C GLU A 163 1.19 -16.04 12.75
N GLY A 164 0.55 -16.07 11.57
CA GLY A 164 -0.46 -15.08 11.17
C GLY A 164 0.09 -13.85 10.42
N GLY A 165 1.40 -13.79 10.13
CA GLY A 165 2.05 -12.73 9.35
C GLY A 165 2.16 -11.38 10.06
N THR A 166 1.96 -10.28 9.33
CA THR A 166 2.19 -8.91 9.86
C THR A 166 0.96 -8.24 10.45
N ALA A 167 -0.21 -8.88 10.43
CA ALA A 167 -1.44 -8.31 10.96
C ALA A 167 -1.32 -8.06 12.47
N GLY A 168 -1.32 -6.79 12.90
CA GLY A 168 -1.16 -6.39 14.30
C GLY A 168 0.27 -6.53 14.83
N ALA A 169 1.25 -6.71 13.95
CA ALA A 169 2.66 -6.75 14.34
C ALA A 169 3.17 -5.34 14.71
N PRO A 170 4.10 -5.23 15.68
CA PRO A 170 4.74 -3.96 15.98
C PRO A 170 5.60 -3.49 14.80
N ASP A 171 5.78 -2.17 14.69
CA ASP A 171 6.69 -1.59 13.72
C ASP A 171 8.13 -2.09 13.92
N PRO A 172 8.90 -2.31 12.84
CA PRO A 172 10.30 -2.68 12.93
C PRO A 172 11.12 -1.59 13.62
N GLU A 173 12.04 -2.01 14.48
CA GLU A 173 13.09 -1.14 15.03
C GLU A 173 14.13 -0.91 13.92
N HIS A 174 14.22 0.32 13.41
CA HIS A 174 15.16 0.72 12.37
C HIS A 174 16.49 1.25 12.93
#